data_AF-A0A2H8TQ83-F1
#
_entry.id   AF-A0A2H8TQ83-F1
#
_cell.length_a   1.000
_cell.length_b   1.000
_cell.length_c   1.000
_cell.angle_alpha   90.00
_cell.angle_beta   90.00
_cell.angle_gamma   90.00
#
_symmetry.space_group_name_H-M   'P 1'
#
loop_
_entity.id
_entity.type
_entity.pdbx_description
1 polymer ?
#
loop_
_entity_poly.entity_id
_entity_poly.type
_entity_poly.pdbx_seq_one_letter_code
_entity_poly.pdbx_strand_id
1 'polypeptide(L)'
;MAERKVLLDNLPQDSSPSIVRLINMYNPVKSLETLSADSDLTLAQVFNIAGHLIYWGDAIVIFPLSETNMYAIAPNVPTERNNKFAKKFEKRFPGQKLLEVMSEFSFPTSLQYKMCPIEDKSSGSTTIQMLIWLLQHKMLLQYHTYVYFMPSSKGLGYYNDESEFHDYNNKHPSEAPMTTYQTLSENWLQLSSGGYSSSMSSAEEMFHSLDEDEQIALMHIPASANPDDFRLLMRLLKQGYLSGEHHLEEIMYLENIRRSELLKLLDKFKDVLVTVEMEDPIISNFYSH
;
A
#
# COMPACT_ATOMS: atom_id res chain seq x y z
N MET A 1 20.18 3.61 -13.84
CA MET A 1 21.09 3.13 -12.79
C MET A 1 22.52 3.11 -13.29
N ALA A 2 23.41 3.79 -12.59
CA ALA A 2 24.84 3.67 -12.83
C ALA A 2 25.29 2.23 -12.49
N GLU A 3 26.14 1.65 -13.33
CA GLU A 3 26.72 0.34 -13.03
C GLU A 3 27.56 0.45 -11.75
N ARG A 4 27.65 -0.63 -10.96
CA ARG A 4 28.39 -0.66 -9.68
C ARG A 4 29.75 0.04 -9.76
N LYS A 5 30.49 -0.18 -10.85
CA LYS A 5 31.80 0.45 -11.09
C LYS A 5 31.69 1.97 -11.22
N VAL A 6 30.75 2.46 -12.01
CA VAL A 6 30.50 3.89 -12.20
C VAL A 6 30.11 4.57 -10.88
N LEU A 7 29.31 3.90 -10.04
CA LEU A 7 28.99 4.41 -8.70
C LEU A 7 30.24 4.51 -7.81
N LEU A 8 31.07 3.47 -7.78
CA LEU A 8 32.31 3.47 -6.99
C LEU A 8 33.32 4.51 -7.47
N ASP A 9 33.40 4.74 -8.78
CA ASP A 9 34.33 5.71 -9.38
C ASP A 9 33.88 7.17 -9.14
N ASN A 10 32.57 7.40 -8.94
CA ASN A 10 32.00 8.71 -8.69
C ASN A 10 31.96 9.09 -7.20
N LEU A 11 32.33 8.18 -6.29
CA LEU A 11 32.36 8.45 -4.86
C LEU A 11 33.44 9.49 -4.50
N PRO A 12 33.16 10.42 -3.57
CA PRO A 12 34.18 11.32 -3.02
C PRO A 12 35.37 10.53 -2.46
N GLN A 13 36.57 11.11 -2.54
CA GLN A 13 37.79 10.49 -1.99
C GLN A 13 37.71 10.21 -0.48
N ASP A 14 36.90 10.98 0.25
CA ASP A 14 36.68 10.82 1.69
C ASP A 14 35.49 9.89 2.03
N SER A 15 35.04 9.07 1.07
CA SER A 15 33.92 8.16 1.29
C SER A 15 34.22 7.11 2.36
N SER A 16 33.31 6.97 3.33
CA SER A 16 33.43 5.98 4.40
C SER A 16 33.59 4.55 3.83
N PRO A 17 34.51 3.72 4.33
CA PRO A 17 34.65 2.33 3.88
C PRO A 17 33.35 1.51 3.96
N SER A 18 32.42 1.91 4.85
CA SER A 18 31.10 1.28 4.97
C SER A 18 30.25 1.40 3.69
N ILE A 19 30.31 2.54 2.98
CA ILE A 19 29.55 2.70 1.72
C ILE A 19 30.10 1.79 0.62
N VAL A 20 31.43 1.66 0.56
CA VAL A 20 32.13 0.81 -0.40
C VAL A 20 31.81 -0.67 -0.13
N ARG A 21 31.83 -1.10 1.14
CA ARG A 21 31.43 -2.46 1.52
C ARG A 21 29.98 -2.75 1.13
N LEU A 22 29.06 -1.84 1.45
CA LEU A 22 27.64 -1.98 1.14
C LEU A 22 27.41 -2.12 -0.38
N ILE A 23 27.99 -1.24 -1.19
CA ILE A 23 27.86 -1.26 -2.66
C ILE A 23 28.45 -2.55 -3.26
N ASN A 24 29.55 -3.06 -2.69
CA ASN A 24 30.16 -4.31 -3.14
C ASN A 24 29.33 -5.54 -2.79
N MET A 25 28.66 -5.56 -1.64
CA MET A 25 27.79 -6.67 -1.21
C MET A 25 26.38 -6.61 -1.79
N TYR A 26 25.98 -5.46 -2.35
CA TYR A 26 24.65 -5.22 -2.89
C TYR A 26 24.27 -6.19 -4.02
N ASN A 27 23.05 -6.71 -3.91
CA ASN A 27 22.35 -7.50 -4.91
C ASN A 27 20.85 -7.13 -4.88
N PRO A 28 20.20 -6.86 -6.03
CA PRO A 28 18.79 -6.46 -6.07
C PRO A 28 17.79 -7.49 -5.52
N VAL A 29 18.19 -8.75 -5.29
CA VAL A 29 17.33 -9.76 -4.67
C VAL A 29 17.50 -9.88 -3.15
N LYS A 30 18.41 -9.10 -2.54
CA LYS A 30 18.64 -9.11 -1.08
C LYS A 30 17.85 -8.00 -0.40
N SER A 31 17.26 -8.29 0.75
CA SER A 31 16.68 -7.25 1.62
C SER A 31 17.79 -6.42 2.27
N LEU A 32 17.44 -5.23 2.77
CA LEU A 32 18.37 -4.39 3.52
C LEU A 32 18.85 -5.07 4.81
N GLU A 33 18.02 -5.93 5.40
CA GLU A 33 18.40 -6.73 6.57
C GLU A 33 19.48 -7.74 6.21
N THR A 34 19.31 -8.52 5.13
CA THR A 34 20.35 -9.45 4.68
C THR A 34 21.62 -8.69 4.30
N LEU A 35 21.48 -7.53 3.67
CA LEU A 35 22.61 -6.69 3.30
C LEU A 35 23.37 -6.17 4.53
N SER A 36 22.67 -5.85 5.63
CA SER A 36 23.29 -5.47 6.90
C SER A 36 24.14 -6.61 7.49
N ALA A 37 23.61 -7.83 7.49
CA ALA A 37 24.33 -9.02 7.94
C ALA A 37 25.56 -9.33 7.06
N ASP A 38 25.42 -9.27 5.74
CA ASP A 38 26.50 -9.58 4.79
C ASP A 38 27.62 -8.53 4.77
N SER A 39 27.32 -7.29 5.17
CA SER A 39 28.28 -6.17 5.16
C SER A 39 28.88 -5.88 6.54
N ASP A 40 28.52 -6.65 7.57
CA ASP A 40 28.87 -6.42 8.97
C ASP A 40 28.51 -4.99 9.44
N LEU A 41 27.35 -4.49 9.01
CA LEU A 41 26.84 -3.17 9.37
C LEU A 41 25.53 -3.29 10.16
N THR A 42 25.24 -2.31 11.01
CA THR A 42 23.93 -2.26 11.66
C THR A 42 22.85 -1.86 10.64
N LEU A 43 21.61 -2.31 10.85
CA LEU A 43 20.50 -1.95 9.97
C LEU A 43 20.31 -0.42 9.88
N ALA A 44 20.50 0.30 10.99
CA ALA A 44 20.46 1.77 11.00
C ALA A 44 21.55 2.40 10.11
N GLN A 45 22.77 1.83 10.09
CA GLN A 45 23.82 2.29 9.18
C GLN A 45 23.46 2.04 7.72
N VAL A 46 22.89 0.87 7.41
CA VAL A 46 22.41 0.55 6.06
C VAL A 46 21.33 1.53 5.62
N PHE A 47 20.34 1.83 6.48
CA PHE A 47 19.31 2.83 6.19
C PHE A 47 19.88 4.22 5.96
N ASN A 48 20.82 4.68 6.78
CA ASN A 48 21.45 6.00 6.58
C ASN A 48 22.20 6.06 5.25
N ILE A 49 22.98 5.03 4.93
CA ILE A 49 23.71 4.96 3.65
C ILE A 49 22.73 4.93 2.46
N ALA A 50 21.70 4.08 2.52
CA ALA A 50 20.68 4.00 1.48
C ALA A 50 19.95 5.34 1.32
N GLY A 51 19.57 5.98 2.43
CA GLY A 51 18.95 7.30 2.45
C GLY A 51 19.83 8.37 1.80
N HIS A 52 21.14 8.37 2.07
CA HIS A 52 22.07 9.25 1.37
C HIS A 52 22.13 8.97 -0.13
N LEU A 53 22.23 7.72 -0.56
CA LEU A 53 22.24 7.37 -1.98
C LEU A 53 20.94 7.76 -2.70
N ILE A 54 19.80 7.61 -2.02
CA ILE A 54 18.49 8.03 -2.55
C ILE A 54 18.43 9.56 -2.66
N TYR A 55 18.88 10.28 -1.62
CA TYR A 55 18.89 11.73 -1.59
C TYR A 55 19.70 12.34 -2.74
N TRP A 56 20.84 11.75 -3.08
CA TRP A 56 21.68 12.18 -4.21
C TRP A 56 21.23 11.60 -5.57
N GLY A 57 20.20 10.76 -5.60
CA GLY A 57 19.66 10.17 -6.83
C GLY A 57 20.46 8.98 -7.39
N ASP A 58 21.38 8.42 -6.60
CA ASP A 58 22.23 7.29 -6.96
C ASP A 58 21.58 5.92 -6.69
N ALA A 59 20.51 5.89 -5.88
CA ALA A 59 19.73 4.69 -5.58
C ALA A 59 18.21 4.94 -5.65
N ILE A 60 17.46 3.85 -5.81
CA ILE A 60 16.00 3.82 -5.68
C ILE A 60 15.63 2.68 -4.74
N VAL A 61 14.49 2.83 -4.05
CA VAL A 61 13.90 1.75 -3.27
C VAL A 61 13.02 0.92 -4.19
N ILE A 62 13.19 -0.40 -4.12
CA ILE A 62 12.30 -1.38 -4.74
C ILE A 62 11.71 -2.19 -3.59
N PHE A 63 10.39 -2.14 -3.42
CA PHE A 63 9.75 -2.96 -2.40
C PHE A 63 9.85 -4.45 -2.75
N PRO A 64 9.77 -5.35 -1.74
CA PRO A 64 9.76 -6.78 -1.98
C PRO A 64 8.68 -7.17 -2.99
N LEU A 65 9.08 -7.93 -4.01
CA LEU A 65 8.16 -8.43 -5.03
C LEU A 65 7.27 -9.52 -4.41
N SER A 66 5.97 -9.31 -4.44
CA SER A 66 4.96 -10.30 -4.06
C SER A 66 3.97 -10.50 -5.21
N GLU A 67 3.37 -11.69 -5.28
CA GLU A 67 2.35 -12.05 -6.29
C GLU A 67 1.19 -11.05 -6.30
N THR A 68 0.86 -10.50 -5.13
CA THR A 68 -0.23 -9.52 -4.94
C THR A 68 0.13 -8.10 -5.38
N ASN A 69 1.41 -7.79 -5.60
CA ASN A 69 1.81 -6.45 -5.99
C ASN A 69 1.31 -6.16 -7.40
N MET A 70 0.82 -4.95 -7.61
CA MET A 70 0.38 -4.46 -8.90
C MET A 70 1.40 -3.52 -9.49
N TYR A 71 1.65 -3.67 -10.79
CA TYR A 71 2.56 -2.82 -11.53
C TYR A 71 1.89 -2.29 -12.79
N ALA A 72 2.22 -1.05 -13.15
CA ALA A 72 1.86 -0.46 -14.44
C ALA A 72 3.08 0.22 -15.09
N ILE A 73 3.02 0.44 -16.40
CA ILE A 73 4.04 1.20 -17.13
C ILE A 73 4.08 2.64 -16.62
N ALA A 74 5.29 3.18 -16.42
CA ALA A 74 5.48 4.60 -16.14
C ALA A 74 5.04 5.49 -17.32
N PRO A 75 4.40 6.66 -17.07
CA PRO A 75 3.86 7.50 -18.13
C PRO A 75 4.94 8.03 -19.08
N ASN A 76 6.18 8.18 -18.60
CA ASN A 76 7.30 8.79 -19.33
C ASN A 76 8.23 7.76 -20.00
N VAL A 77 7.77 6.52 -20.18
CA VAL A 77 8.64 5.45 -20.71
C VAL A 77 8.85 5.61 -22.23
N PRO A 78 10.09 5.57 -22.72
CA PRO A 78 10.35 5.66 -24.15
C PRO A 78 9.78 4.45 -24.90
N THR A 79 8.76 4.68 -25.75
CA THR A 79 8.09 3.63 -26.54
C THR A 79 8.70 3.41 -27.93
N GLU A 80 9.79 4.11 -28.25
CA GLU A 80 10.49 3.94 -29.52
C GLU A 80 11.11 2.54 -29.65
N ARG A 81 10.86 1.88 -30.79
CA ARG A 81 11.26 0.49 -31.08
C ARG A 81 12.76 0.20 -30.89
N ASN A 82 13.62 1.18 -31.18
CA ASN A 82 15.08 1.03 -31.14
C ASN A 82 15.75 1.98 -30.14
N ASN A 83 15.10 2.23 -29.00
CA ASN A 83 15.67 3.06 -27.95
C ASN A 83 16.92 2.40 -27.32
N LYS A 84 17.69 3.19 -26.55
CA LYS A 84 18.89 2.72 -25.84
C LYS A 84 18.59 1.58 -24.86
N PHE A 85 17.39 1.54 -24.28
CA PHE A 85 16.95 0.54 -23.32
C PHE A 85 16.61 -0.79 -23.99
N ALA A 86 16.01 -0.79 -25.18
CA ALA A 86 15.69 -1.98 -25.97
C ALA A 86 16.97 -2.72 -26.34
N LYS A 87 18.02 -1.99 -26.78
CA LYS A 87 19.34 -2.58 -27.06
C LYS A 87 20.01 -3.16 -25.81
N LYS A 88 19.86 -2.51 -24.65
CA LYS A 88 20.39 -3.03 -23.37
C LYS A 88 19.61 -4.25 -22.88
N PHE A 89 18.29 -4.23 -23.05
CA PHE A 89 17.37 -5.29 -22.68
C PHE A 89 17.65 -6.55 -23.49
N GLU A 90 17.75 -6.44 -24.82
CA GLU A 90 18.04 -7.56 -25.72
C GLU A 90 19.40 -8.21 -25.43
N LYS A 91 20.41 -7.42 -25.05
CA LYS A 91 21.72 -7.94 -24.61
C LYS A 91 21.63 -8.74 -23.31
N ARG A 92 20.71 -8.36 -22.40
CA ARG A 92 20.57 -9.00 -21.09
C ARG A 92 19.62 -10.20 -21.13
N PHE A 93 18.57 -10.13 -21.95
CA PHE A 93 17.51 -11.12 -22.10
C PHE A 93 17.35 -11.46 -23.59
N PRO A 94 18.24 -12.32 -24.13
CA PRO A 94 18.20 -12.67 -25.55
C PRO A 94 16.89 -13.40 -25.89
N GLY A 95 16.25 -12.99 -27.00
CA GLY A 95 14.98 -13.55 -27.46
C GLY A 95 13.72 -12.88 -26.92
N GLN A 96 13.85 -11.97 -25.94
CA GLN A 96 12.73 -11.20 -25.39
C GLN A 96 12.72 -9.78 -25.96
N LYS A 97 11.52 -9.26 -26.27
CA LYS A 97 11.35 -7.89 -26.77
C LYS A 97 10.83 -6.98 -25.67
N LEU A 98 11.55 -5.89 -25.42
CA LEU A 98 11.19 -4.93 -24.37
C LEU A 98 9.75 -4.41 -24.50
N LEU A 99 9.32 -4.03 -25.71
CA LEU A 99 7.95 -3.52 -25.93
C LEU A 99 6.86 -4.56 -25.68
N GLU A 100 7.16 -5.83 -25.94
CA GLU A 100 6.22 -6.93 -25.69
C GLU A 100 6.03 -7.10 -24.18
N VAL A 101 7.12 -7.20 -23.42
CA VAL A 101 7.07 -7.27 -21.96
C VAL A 101 6.42 -6.04 -21.35
N MET A 102 6.75 -4.84 -21.85
CA MET A 102 6.09 -3.60 -21.40
C MET A 102 4.58 -3.65 -21.65
N SER A 103 4.14 -4.12 -22.82
CA SER A 103 2.71 -4.13 -23.18
C SER A 103 1.85 -4.91 -22.19
N GLU A 104 2.44 -5.89 -21.51
CA GLU A 104 1.79 -6.68 -20.47
C GLU A 104 1.42 -5.87 -19.22
N PHE A 105 2.08 -4.74 -18.99
CA PHE A 105 1.86 -3.83 -17.87
C PHE A 105 1.16 -2.53 -18.29
N SER A 106 0.55 -2.50 -19.48
CA SER A 106 -0.18 -1.32 -19.98
C SER A 106 -1.34 -0.91 -19.07
N PHE A 107 -1.89 -1.86 -18.32
CA PHE A 107 -2.83 -1.66 -17.23
C PHE A 107 -2.23 -2.19 -15.94
N PRO A 108 -2.65 -1.67 -14.76
CA PRO A 108 -2.26 -2.23 -13.47
C PRO A 108 -2.49 -3.73 -13.44
N THR A 109 -1.39 -4.49 -13.39
CA THR A 109 -1.41 -5.95 -13.49
C THR A 109 -0.70 -6.56 -12.29
N SER A 110 -1.37 -7.52 -11.66
CA SER A 110 -0.82 -8.28 -10.54
C SER A 110 0.19 -9.33 -11.04
N LEU A 111 1.31 -9.48 -10.30
CA LEU A 111 2.34 -10.48 -10.62
C LEU A 111 1.82 -11.92 -10.59
N GLN A 112 0.72 -12.20 -9.90
CA GLN A 112 0.10 -13.53 -9.86
C GLN A 112 -0.22 -14.09 -11.26
N TYR A 113 -0.57 -13.23 -12.22
CA TYR A 113 -0.89 -13.64 -13.60
C TYR A 113 0.36 -13.95 -14.43
N LYS A 114 1.55 -13.58 -13.93
CA LYS A 114 2.86 -13.82 -14.57
C LYS A 114 3.63 -14.94 -13.90
N MET A 115 3.45 -15.10 -12.60
CA MET A 115 4.02 -16.16 -11.79
C MET A 115 3.12 -17.40 -11.85
N CYS A 116 2.83 -17.92 -13.05
CA CYS A 116 2.06 -19.15 -13.17
C CYS A 116 2.88 -20.33 -12.59
N PRO A 117 2.35 -21.12 -11.63
CA PRO A 117 3.09 -22.24 -11.00
C PRO A 117 3.49 -23.37 -11.97
N ILE A 118 2.92 -23.37 -13.18
CA ILE A 118 3.07 -24.41 -14.19
C ILE A 118 4.33 -24.19 -15.05
N GLU A 119 4.89 -22.99 -15.06
CA GLU A 119 6.11 -22.75 -15.81
C GLU A 119 7.35 -23.27 -15.06
N ASP A 120 8.34 -23.78 -15.80
CA ASP A 120 9.60 -24.26 -15.24
C ASP A 120 10.21 -23.22 -14.28
N LYS A 121 10.78 -23.66 -13.14
CA LYS A 121 11.42 -22.77 -12.14
C LYS A 121 12.46 -21.80 -12.76
N SER A 122 12.99 -22.12 -13.94
CA SER A 122 13.90 -21.27 -14.72
C SER A 122 13.21 -20.07 -15.41
N SER A 123 11.98 -20.22 -15.89
CA SER A 123 11.24 -19.11 -16.52
C SER A 123 10.83 -18.08 -15.47
N GLY A 124 10.31 -18.50 -14.32
CA GLY A 124 9.94 -17.61 -13.22
C GLY A 124 11.11 -16.75 -12.72
N SER A 125 12.31 -17.34 -12.60
CA SER A 125 13.54 -16.60 -12.26
C SER A 125 13.89 -15.54 -13.32
N THR A 126 13.69 -15.86 -14.60
CA THR A 126 13.93 -14.91 -15.70
C THR A 126 12.92 -13.78 -15.68
N THR A 127 11.63 -14.07 -15.46
CA THR A 127 10.55 -13.08 -15.32
C THR A 127 10.82 -12.13 -14.17
N ILE A 128 11.21 -12.63 -13.00
CA ILE A 128 11.61 -11.80 -11.85
C ILE A 128 12.78 -10.89 -12.22
N GLN A 129 13.81 -11.41 -12.89
CA GLN A 129 14.93 -10.58 -13.32
C GLN A 129 14.54 -9.50 -14.33
N MET A 130 13.60 -9.79 -15.24
CA MET A 130 13.05 -8.79 -16.16
C MET A 130 12.28 -7.70 -15.39
N LEU A 131 11.44 -8.09 -14.43
CA LEU A 131 10.70 -7.14 -13.57
C LEU A 131 11.64 -6.24 -12.77
N ILE A 132 12.64 -6.82 -12.10
CA ILE A 132 13.69 -6.07 -11.39
C ILE A 132 14.38 -5.11 -12.34
N TRP A 133 14.72 -5.55 -13.55
CA TRP A 133 15.38 -4.70 -14.54
C TRP A 133 14.48 -3.52 -14.96
N LEU A 134 13.19 -3.75 -15.19
CA LEU A 134 12.24 -2.69 -15.54
C LEU A 134 12.06 -1.69 -14.40
N LEU A 135 11.95 -2.16 -13.16
CA LEU A 135 11.89 -1.31 -11.96
C LEU A 135 13.17 -0.49 -11.78
N GLN A 136 14.35 -1.10 -11.94
CA GLN A 136 15.65 -0.41 -11.90
C GLN A 136 15.80 0.70 -12.95
N HIS A 137 15.10 0.58 -14.08
CA HIS A 137 15.11 1.56 -15.15
C HIS A 137 13.93 2.53 -15.08
N LYS A 138 13.17 2.53 -13.98
CA LYS A 138 12.01 3.40 -13.76
C LYS A 138 10.92 3.24 -14.84
N MET A 139 10.79 2.03 -15.39
CA MET A 139 9.83 1.74 -16.46
C MET A 139 8.51 1.16 -15.94
N LEU A 140 8.54 0.61 -14.73
CA LEU A 140 7.36 0.15 -14.01
C LEU A 140 7.21 0.95 -12.73
N LEU A 141 5.96 1.16 -12.36
CA LEU A 141 5.54 1.78 -11.12
C LEU A 141 4.77 0.77 -10.32
N GLN A 142 4.99 0.75 -9.01
CA GLN A 142 4.24 -0.07 -8.10
C GLN A 142 3.01 0.68 -7.61
N TYR A 143 1.86 0.02 -7.70
CA TYR A 143 0.59 0.54 -7.20
C TYR A 143 0.33 -0.07 -5.83
N HIS A 144 -0.08 0.79 -4.91
CA HIS A 144 -0.44 0.46 -3.55
C HIS A 144 -1.91 0.77 -3.32
N THR A 145 -2.55 -0.02 -2.44
CA THR A 145 -3.94 0.19 -2.07
C THR A 145 -4.01 1.09 -0.85
N TYR A 146 -4.64 2.25 -1.02
CA TYR A 146 -4.94 3.21 0.03
C TYR A 146 -6.42 3.10 0.41
N VAL A 147 -6.73 3.35 1.68
CA VAL A 147 -8.10 3.26 2.21
C VAL A 147 -8.51 4.60 2.79
N TYR A 148 -9.70 5.05 2.40
CA TYR A 148 -10.34 6.25 2.91
C TYR A 148 -11.60 5.87 3.67
N PHE A 149 -11.73 6.39 4.89
CA PHE A 149 -12.99 6.39 5.62
C PHE A 149 -13.90 7.46 5.05
N MET A 150 -15.01 7.01 4.45
CA MET A 150 -16.01 7.86 3.80
C MET A 150 -17.41 7.32 4.13
N PRO A 151 -17.88 7.49 5.38
CA PRO A 151 -19.25 7.22 5.75
C PRO A 151 -20.17 8.17 4.98
N SER A 152 -21.13 7.60 4.26
CA SER A 152 -21.85 8.27 3.17
C SER A 152 -22.98 9.20 3.61
N SER A 153 -22.66 10.27 4.36
CA SER A 153 -23.45 11.51 4.35
C SER A 153 -22.91 12.55 3.35
N LYS A 154 -21.67 12.38 2.85
CA LYS A 154 -21.05 13.22 1.80
C LYS A 154 -20.35 12.42 0.67
N GLY A 155 -20.52 11.09 0.63
CA GLY A 155 -20.02 10.17 -0.41
C GLY A 155 -21.14 9.24 -0.91
N LEU A 156 -20.86 8.36 -1.89
CA LEU A 156 -21.81 7.49 -2.63
C LEU A 156 -23.01 7.08 -1.76
N GLY A 157 -24.12 7.78 -1.96
CA GLY A 157 -25.23 7.80 -1.02
C GLY A 157 -25.84 6.42 -0.82
N TYR A 158 -26.14 6.10 0.43
CA TYR A 158 -27.21 5.16 0.76
C TYR A 158 -28.55 5.78 0.34
N TYR A 159 -28.86 5.68 -0.96
CA TYR A 159 -30.23 5.81 -1.44
C TYR A 159 -30.67 4.44 -1.93
N ASN A 160 -31.29 3.66 -1.03
CA ASN A 160 -32.33 2.76 -1.47
C ASN A 160 -33.57 3.63 -1.73
N ASP A 161 -33.77 3.95 -3.00
CA ASP A 161 -34.94 4.65 -3.51
C ASP A 161 -36.11 3.66 -3.59
N GLU A 162 -37.10 3.82 -2.71
CA GLU A 162 -38.50 3.53 -3.06
C GLU A 162 -39.36 4.73 -2.66
N SER A 163 -39.52 5.66 -3.61
CA SER A 163 -40.73 6.47 -3.82
C SER A 163 -41.30 7.27 -2.64
N GLU A 164 -41.13 8.60 -2.65
CA GLU A 164 -42.22 9.54 -2.97
C GLU A 164 -41.73 10.99 -2.91
N PHE A 165 -42.23 11.77 -3.86
CA PHE A 165 -41.99 13.19 -4.07
C PHE A 165 -42.46 13.99 -2.84
N HIS A 166 -41.56 14.54 -2.02
CA HIS A 166 -41.96 15.53 -1.00
C HIS A 166 -41.04 16.75 -0.90
N ASP A 167 -41.57 17.81 -1.49
CA ASP A 167 -41.54 19.24 -1.14
C ASP A 167 -40.55 19.71 -0.04
N TYR A 168 -39.68 20.63 -0.44
CA TYR A 168 -38.79 21.39 0.43
C TYR A 168 -39.61 22.36 1.29
N ASN A 169 -40.08 21.92 2.46
CA ASN A 169 -40.43 22.82 3.55
C ASN A 169 -40.50 22.09 4.89
N ASN A 170 -39.66 22.52 5.84
CA ASN A 170 -39.73 22.29 7.29
C ASN A 170 -40.10 20.87 7.76
N LYS A 171 -39.10 20.05 8.11
CA LYS A 171 -39.28 18.97 9.11
C LYS A 171 -38.01 18.75 9.93
N HIS A 172 -38.22 18.76 11.24
CA HIS A 172 -37.35 18.28 12.31
C HIS A 172 -36.73 16.90 12.00
N PRO A 173 -35.58 16.56 12.62
CA PRO A 173 -34.93 15.26 12.44
C PRO A 173 -35.86 14.15 12.96
N SER A 174 -36.40 13.34 12.06
CA SER A 174 -37.40 12.31 12.37
C SER A 174 -36.79 10.92 12.20
N GLU A 175 -36.62 10.26 13.34
CA GLU A 175 -37.09 8.89 13.63
C GLU A 175 -36.46 7.69 12.89
N ALA A 176 -35.14 7.70 12.66
CA ALA A 176 -34.34 6.47 12.84
C ALA A 176 -33.75 6.49 14.26
N PRO A 177 -33.97 5.45 15.08
CA PRO A 177 -34.34 5.67 16.47
C PRO A 177 -33.12 5.96 17.34
N MET A 178 -33.25 6.94 18.23
CA MET A 178 -32.45 7.07 19.45
C MET A 178 -32.36 5.73 20.21
N THR A 179 -33.36 4.86 20.06
CA THR A 179 -33.41 3.46 20.53
C THR A 179 -32.34 2.56 19.91
N THR A 180 -31.95 2.72 18.65
CA THR A 180 -30.88 1.91 18.02
C THR A 180 -29.51 2.27 18.60
N TYR A 181 -29.23 3.58 18.79
CA TYR A 181 -28.04 4.05 19.49
C TYR A 181 -28.01 3.56 20.93
N GLN A 182 -29.13 3.65 21.64
CA GLN A 182 -29.25 3.18 23.02
C GLN A 182 -29.07 1.66 23.12
N THR A 183 -29.68 0.86 22.23
CA THR A 183 -29.57 -0.61 22.29
C THR A 183 -28.17 -1.11 21.93
N LEU A 184 -27.51 -0.48 20.94
CA LEU A 184 -26.13 -0.79 20.60
C LEU A 184 -25.17 -0.28 21.68
N SER A 185 -25.36 0.93 22.21
CA SER A 185 -24.62 1.44 23.39
C SER A 185 -24.79 0.51 24.60
N GLU A 186 -25.99 0.00 24.86
CA GLU A 186 -26.27 -0.97 25.92
C GLU A 186 -25.60 -2.34 25.66
N ASN A 187 -25.59 -2.81 24.41
CA ASN A 187 -24.83 -4.00 24.01
C ASN A 187 -23.31 -3.79 24.17
N TRP A 188 -22.81 -2.60 23.82
CA TRP A 188 -21.42 -2.19 24.02
C TRP A 188 -21.04 -2.20 25.51
N LEU A 189 -21.89 -1.60 26.35
CA LEU A 189 -21.75 -1.59 27.81
C LEU A 189 -21.81 -3.00 28.40
N GLN A 190 -22.65 -3.91 27.89
CA GLN A 190 -22.65 -5.31 28.34
C GLN A 190 -21.38 -6.06 27.95
N LEU A 191 -20.80 -5.79 26.77
CA LEU A 191 -19.54 -6.42 26.33
C LEU A 191 -18.29 -5.92 27.08
N SER A 192 -18.36 -4.76 27.74
CA SER A 192 -17.27 -4.21 28.56
C SER A 192 -17.00 -5.00 29.85
N SER A 193 -17.91 -5.90 30.25
CA SER A 193 -17.85 -6.66 31.50
C SER A 193 -16.85 -7.83 31.51
N GLY A 194 -16.26 -8.19 30.35
CA GLY A 194 -15.21 -9.20 30.25
C GLY A 194 -13.84 -8.57 29.97
N GLY A 195 -12.92 -8.59 30.95
CA GLY A 195 -11.45 -8.60 30.81
C GLY A 195 -10.68 -7.54 29.99
N TYR A 196 -11.32 -6.72 29.14
CA TYR A 196 -10.68 -5.91 28.08
C TYR A 196 -11.00 -4.40 28.19
N SER A 197 -11.19 -3.91 29.42
CA SER A 197 -11.78 -2.59 29.72
C SER A 197 -11.06 -1.38 29.08
N SER A 198 -9.73 -1.37 28.98
CA SER A 198 -8.99 -0.19 28.48
C SER A 198 -9.06 -0.01 26.95
N SER A 199 -8.94 -1.10 26.19
CA SER A 199 -9.02 -1.06 24.71
C SER A 199 -10.42 -0.70 24.23
N MET A 200 -11.45 -1.20 24.94
CA MET A 200 -12.85 -0.86 24.66
C MET A 200 -13.12 0.64 24.88
N SER A 201 -12.64 1.20 26.00
CA SER A 201 -12.77 2.63 26.29
C SER A 201 -12.11 3.51 25.21
N SER A 202 -10.96 3.11 24.68
CA SER A 202 -10.30 3.86 23.59
C SER A 202 -11.08 3.80 22.27
N ALA A 203 -11.81 2.71 22.01
CA ALA A 203 -12.65 2.59 20.82
C ALA A 203 -13.92 3.43 20.95
N GLU A 204 -14.51 3.48 22.13
CA GLU A 204 -15.66 4.33 22.46
C GLU A 204 -15.33 5.81 22.32
N GLU A 205 -14.18 6.26 22.84
CA GLU A 205 -13.70 7.63 22.68
C GLU A 205 -13.57 8.02 21.20
N MET A 206 -13.05 7.12 20.36
CA MET A 206 -12.92 7.38 18.92
C MET A 206 -14.27 7.38 18.23
N PHE A 207 -15.18 6.48 18.60
CA PHE A 207 -16.51 6.46 18.01
C PHE A 207 -17.29 7.75 18.33
N HIS A 208 -17.21 8.22 19.56
CA HIS A 208 -17.87 9.46 19.99
C HIS A 208 -17.22 10.73 19.43
N SER A 209 -16.01 10.66 18.87
CA SER A 209 -15.38 11.79 18.19
C SER A 209 -15.83 11.96 16.73
N LEU A 210 -16.48 10.94 16.16
CA LEU A 210 -17.06 10.98 14.81
C LEU A 210 -18.33 11.83 14.79
N ASP A 211 -18.67 12.39 13.62
CA ASP A 211 -19.91 13.16 13.45
C ASP A 211 -21.14 12.22 13.60
N GLU A 212 -22.29 12.77 14.00
CA GLU A 212 -23.51 11.99 14.22
C GLU A 212 -23.86 11.13 13.00
N ASP A 213 -23.82 11.71 11.79
CA ASP A 213 -24.05 11.01 10.52
C ASP A 213 -23.11 9.82 10.28
N GLU A 214 -21.85 9.93 10.70
CA GLU A 214 -20.84 8.88 10.54
C GLU A 214 -21.08 7.75 11.54
N GLN A 215 -21.47 8.11 12.76
CA GLN A 215 -21.90 7.15 13.77
C GLN A 215 -23.13 6.37 13.26
N ILE A 216 -24.12 7.05 12.67
CA ILE A 216 -25.30 6.41 12.06
C ILE A 216 -24.88 5.38 11.02
N ALA A 217 -24.06 5.81 10.04
CA ALA A 217 -23.62 4.96 8.94
C ALA A 217 -22.89 3.71 9.45
N LEU A 218 -22.00 3.86 10.44
CA LEU A 218 -21.32 2.74 11.07
C LEU A 218 -22.28 1.79 11.78
N MET A 219 -23.30 2.31 12.48
CA MET A 219 -24.27 1.47 13.18
C MET A 219 -25.18 0.67 12.24
N HIS A 220 -25.37 1.12 10.99
CA HIS A 220 -26.11 0.36 9.98
C HIS A 220 -25.33 -0.86 9.44
N ILE A 221 -24.01 -0.90 9.62
CA ILE A 221 -23.18 -2.01 9.15
C ILE A 221 -23.33 -3.22 10.10
N PRO A 222 -23.73 -4.40 9.61
CA PRO A 222 -23.89 -5.59 10.45
C PRO A 222 -22.62 -6.01 11.19
N ALA A 223 -21.46 -5.77 10.58
CA ALA A 223 -20.16 -6.08 11.17
C ALA A 223 -19.84 -5.25 12.42
N SER A 224 -20.51 -4.11 12.63
CA SER A 224 -20.37 -3.29 13.85
C SER A 224 -20.88 -4.00 15.11
N ALA A 225 -21.70 -5.04 14.96
CA ALA A 225 -22.11 -5.89 16.08
C ALA A 225 -20.99 -6.81 16.57
N ASN A 226 -19.94 -7.05 15.77
CA ASN A 226 -18.78 -7.81 16.20
C ASN A 226 -17.78 -6.88 16.92
N PRO A 227 -17.54 -7.09 18.23
CA PRO A 227 -16.68 -6.19 19.00
C PRO A 227 -15.23 -6.18 18.53
N ASP A 228 -14.72 -7.29 18.01
CA ASP A 228 -13.31 -7.38 17.61
C ASP A 228 -13.07 -6.63 16.29
N ASP A 229 -13.98 -6.81 15.33
CA ASP A 229 -13.96 -6.10 14.06
C ASP A 229 -14.10 -4.58 14.30
N PHE A 230 -15.06 -4.18 15.13
CA PHE A 230 -15.28 -2.76 15.40
C PHE A 230 -14.12 -2.11 16.17
N ARG A 231 -13.58 -2.78 17.20
CA ARG A 231 -12.40 -2.27 17.92
C ARG A 231 -11.22 -2.09 16.98
N LEU A 232 -11.01 -3.04 16.07
CA LEU A 232 -9.95 -2.94 15.09
C LEU A 232 -10.17 -1.74 14.16
N LEU A 233 -11.39 -1.55 13.64
CA LEU A 233 -11.72 -0.38 12.83
C LEU A 233 -11.48 0.94 13.57
N MET A 234 -11.99 1.08 14.80
CA MET A 234 -11.80 2.29 15.61
C MET A 234 -10.32 2.54 15.91
N ARG A 235 -9.53 1.48 16.11
CA ARG A 235 -8.07 1.60 16.29
C ARG A 235 -7.38 2.14 15.03
N LEU A 236 -7.80 1.68 13.85
CA LEU A 236 -7.26 2.18 12.57
C LEU A 236 -7.67 3.64 12.31
N LEU A 237 -8.91 4.01 12.64
CA LEU A 237 -9.40 5.38 12.55
C LEU A 237 -8.67 6.32 13.51
N LYS A 238 -8.50 5.91 14.77
CA LYS A 238 -7.80 6.70 15.79
C LYS A 238 -6.35 7.01 15.42
N GLN A 239 -5.70 6.12 14.68
CA GLN A 239 -4.33 6.30 14.20
C GLN A 239 -4.25 7.04 12.86
N GLY A 240 -5.37 7.40 12.24
CA GLY A 240 -5.40 8.13 10.98
C GLY A 240 -5.00 7.28 9.76
N TYR A 241 -4.97 5.95 9.88
CA TYR A 241 -4.58 5.07 8.77
C TYR A 241 -5.58 5.08 7.61
N LEU A 242 -6.86 5.36 7.89
CA LEU A 242 -7.94 5.39 6.90
C LEU A 242 -8.16 6.80 6.30
N SER A 243 -7.13 7.65 6.30
CA SER A 243 -7.14 8.99 5.69
C SER A 243 -6.64 9.00 4.24
N GLY A 244 -6.15 7.87 3.75
CA GLY A 244 -5.48 7.76 2.45
C GLY A 244 -3.99 8.11 2.46
N GLU A 245 -3.39 8.37 3.62
CA GLU A 245 -1.95 8.63 3.74
C GLU A 245 -1.12 7.35 3.85
N HIS A 246 -1.73 6.26 4.33
CA HIS A 246 -1.04 5.00 4.59
C HIS A 246 -1.58 3.92 3.65
N HIS A 247 -0.68 3.21 2.99
CA HIS A 247 -1.08 2.09 2.15
C HIS A 247 -1.26 0.81 2.97
N LEU A 248 -1.95 -0.17 2.39
CA LEU A 248 -2.34 -1.41 3.05
C LEU A 248 -1.17 -2.16 3.70
N GLU A 249 -0.04 -2.30 3.00
CA GLU A 249 1.14 -3.02 3.52
C GLU A 249 1.81 -2.29 4.70
N GLU A 250 1.78 -0.96 4.71
CA GLU A 250 2.30 -0.16 5.82
C GLU A 250 1.43 -0.36 7.06
N ILE A 251 0.10 -0.31 6.91
CA ILE A 251 -0.85 -0.60 7.99
C ILE A 251 -0.61 -2.01 8.54
N MET A 252 -0.47 -3.00 7.67
CA MET A 252 -0.17 -4.38 8.08
C MET A 252 1.11 -4.47 8.92
N TYR A 253 2.16 -3.74 8.53
CA TYR A 253 3.44 -3.74 9.22
C TYR A 253 3.37 -3.04 10.58
N LEU A 254 2.85 -1.81 10.63
CA LEU A 254 2.78 -1.00 11.85
C LEU A 254 1.86 -1.62 12.90
N GLU A 255 0.73 -2.17 12.46
CA GLU A 255 -0.27 -2.78 13.36
C GLU A 255 -0.05 -4.27 13.61
N ASN A 256 0.95 -4.88 12.96
CA ASN A 256 1.21 -6.32 12.99
C ASN A 256 -0.05 -7.15 12.64
N ILE A 257 -0.78 -6.73 11.60
CA ILE A 257 -2.01 -7.39 11.13
C ILE A 257 -1.71 -8.18 9.86
N ARG A 258 -2.23 -9.40 9.77
CA ARG A 258 -2.10 -10.21 8.54
C ARG A 258 -2.96 -9.63 7.42
N ARG A 259 -2.46 -9.71 6.17
CA ARG A 259 -3.18 -9.23 4.97
C ARG A 259 -4.62 -9.74 4.89
N SER A 260 -4.83 -11.04 5.12
CA SER A 260 -6.15 -11.66 5.02
C SER A 260 -7.12 -11.19 6.10
N GLU A 261 -6.61 -10.78 7.25
CA GLU A 261 -7.41 -10.26 8.36
C GLU A 261 -7.82 -8.81 8.07
N LEU A 262 -6.86 -7.99 7.63
CA LEU A 262 -7.14 -6.61 7.23
C LEU A 262 -8.10 -6.54 6.04
N LEU A 263 -7.89 -7.32 4.98
CA LEU A 263 -8.80 -7.36 3.83
C LEU A 263 -10.22 -7.83 4.21
N LYS A 264 -10.35 -8.78 5.13
CA LYS A 264 -11.68 -9.20 5.65
C LYS A 264 -12.36 -8.09 6.41
N LEU A 265 -11.61 -7.32 7.20
CA LEU A 265 -12.15 -6.15 7.88
C LEU A 265 -12.63 -5.10 6.86
N LEU A 266 -11.80 -4.76 5.88
CA LEU A 266 -12.15 -3.79 4.84
C LEU A 266 -13.39 -4.21 4.05
N ASP A 267 -13.53 -5.49 3.71
CA ASP A 267 -14.71 -6.03 3.01
C ASP A 267 -15.99 -5.94 3.86
N LYS A 268 -15.88 -6.19 5.17
CA LYS A 268 -17.01 -6.06 6.11
C LYS A 268 -17.51 -4.62 6.28
N PHE A 269 -16.62 -3.64 6.14
CA PHE A 269 -16.92 -2.21 6.29
C PHE A 269 -16.87 -1.44 4.97
N LYS A 270 -16.92 -2.13 3.83
CA LYS A 270 -16.81 -1.51 2.48
C LYS A 270 -17.83 -0.40 2.21
N ASP A 271 -18.95 -0.42 2.92
CA ASP A 271 -20.04 0.54 2.77
C ASP A 271 -19.68 1.95 3.29
N VAL A 272 -18.65 2.05 4.15
CA VAL A 272 -18.11 3.31 4.69
C VAL A 272 -16.64 3.51 4.32
N LEU A 273 -16.09 2.67 3.44
CA LEU A 273 -14.68 2.69 3.04
C LEU A 273 -14.55 2.79 1.52
N VAL A 274 -13.61 3.61 1.07
CA VAL A 274 -13.23 3.68 -0.35
C VAL A 274 -11.78 3.25 -0.48
N THR A 275 -11.54 2.26 -1.33
CA THR A 275 -10.19 1.80 -1.68
C THR A 275 -9.74 2.43 -2.98
N VAL A 276 -8.55 3.02 -2.99
CA VAL A 276 -7.94 3.63 -4.18
C VAL A 276 -6.59 2.97 -4.42
N GLU A 277 -6.33 2.60 -5.67
CA GLU A 277 -5.04 2.06 -6.09
C GLU A 277 -4.26 3.16 -6.80
N MET A 278 -3.11 3.52 -6.26
CA MET A 278 -2.28 4.59 -6.80
C MET A 278 -0.80 4.35 -6.50
N GLU A 279 0.06 5.09 -7.19
CA GLU A 279 1.49 5.13 -6.90
C GLU A 279 1.73 5.72 -5.52
N ASP A 280 2.80 5.26 -4.85
CA ASP A 280 3.22 5.84 -3.58
C ASP A 280 3.61 7.32 -3.78
N PRO A 281 2.91 8.28 -3.13
CA PRO A 281 3.17 9.70 -3.27
C PRO A 281 4.62 10.08 -2.92
N ILE A 282 5.22 9.42 -1.93
CA ILE A 282 6.61 9.69 -1.52
C ILE A 282 7.56 9.32 -2.66
N ILE A 283 7.30 8.19 -3.32
CA ILE A 283 8.18 7.70 -4.38
C ILE A 283 7.91 8.43 -5.71
N SER A 284 6.67 8.85 -5.97
CA SER A 284 6.28 9.59 -7.18
C SER A 284 7.15 10.83 -7.43
N ASN A 285 7.55 11.53 -6.37
CA ASN A 285 8.45 12.68 -6.45
C ASN A 285 9.80 12.34 -7.10
N PHE A 286 10.32 11.13 -6.90
CA PHE A 286 11.59 10.68 -7.49
C PHE A 286 11.47 10.22 -8.96
N TYR A 287 10.25 10.13 -9.51
CA TYR A 287 9.97 9.78 -10.90
C TYR A 287 9.62 11.01 -11.77
N SER A 288 9.50 12.20 -11.19
CA SER A 288 9.01 13.43 -11.84
C SER A 288 10.02 14.19 -12.72
N HIS A 289 11.09 13.55 -13.21
CA HIS A 289 12.14 14.18 -14.03
C HIS A 289 12.52 13.39 -15.28
#